data_AF-A0A1H4NBE3-F1
#
_entry.id   AF-A0A1H4NBE3-F1
#
_cell.length_a   1.000
_cell.length_b   1.000
_cell.length_c   1.000
_cell.angle_alpha   90.00
_cell.angle_beta   90.00
_cell.angle_gamma   90.00
#
_symmetry.space_group_name_H-M   'P 1'
#
loop_
_entity.id
_entity.type
_entity.pdbx_description
1 polymer ?
#
loop_
_entity_poly.entity_id
_entity_poly.type
_entity_poly.pdbx_seq_one_letter_code
_entity_poly.pdbx_strand_id
1 'polypeptide(L)'
;MRLKKPLFIALTGFIALLIAFIYLTPFAGNLVVNTRFEGYARSVDIKIIKKSPPLPSVTSGQTQIPVIQSSYCWDYLGCVDYVRGKTMLKGIPPTVVTPEADIKVSFAYKPAPNELKEQQFVDDKTIQIPLNDGFFNAPKEKGIYYYGISAFWKTDDGKFSKGDTSSVFVIEVR
;
A
#
# COMPACT_ATOMS: atom_id res chain seq x y z
N MET A 1 -4.14 -8.05 -62.09
CA MET A 1 -4.81 -7.43 -60.91
C MET A 1 -5.40 -8.52 -59.99
N ARG A 2 -4.56 -9.28 -59.27
CA ARG A 2 -5.01 -10.39 -58.38
C ARG A 2 -4.04 -10.60 -57.19
N LEU A 3 -3.71 -9.55 -56.45
CA LEU A 3 -2.82 -9.66 -55.27
C LEU A 3 -3.38 -9.00 -53.99
N LYS A 4 -4.68 -8.68 -53.94
CA LYS A 4 -5.26 -7.90 -52.83
C LYS A 4 -5.95 -8.76 -51.75
N LYS A 5 -6.60 -9.88 -52.11
CA LYS A 5 -7.41 -10.68 -51.16
C LYS A 5 -6.65 -11.33 -49.98
N PRO A 6 -5.47 -11.95 -50.14
CA PRO A 6 -4.78 -12.57 -49.00
C PRO A 6 -4.20 -11.54 -48.02
N LEU A 7 -3.83 -10.36 -48.54
CA LEU A 7 -3.31 -9.25 -47.73
C LEU A 7 -4.40 -8.67 -46.80
N PHE A 8 -5.64 -8.56 -47.29
CA PHE A 8 -6.77 -8.08 -46.47
C PHE A 8 -7.14 -9.05 -45.34
N ILE A 9 -7.13 -10.36 -45.59
CA ILE A 9 -7.45 -11.37 -44.56
C ILE A 9 -6.36 -11.40 -43.47
N ALA A 10 -5.09 -11.33 -43.86
CA ALA A 10 -3.97 -11.24 -42.92
C ALA A 10 -4.03 -9.95 -42.08
N LEU A 11 -4.38 -8.81 -42.69
CA LEU A 11 -4.52 -7.54 -42.00
C LEU A 11 -5.67 -7.55 -40.99
N THR A 12 -6.84 -8.11 -41.36
CA THR A 12 -7.98 -8.23 -40.43
C THR A 12 -7.70 -9.19 -39.28
N GLY A 13 -6.98 -10.29 -39.53
CA GLY A 13 -6.56 -11.23 -38.49
C GLY A 13 -5.57 -10.58 -37.52
N PHE A 14 -4.60 -9.83 -38.03
CA PHE A 14 -3.64 -9.08 -37.21
C PHE A 14 -4.32 -8.01 -36.35
N ILE A 15 -5.27 -7.26 -36.91
CA ILE A 15 -6.05 -6.25 -36.17
C ILE A 15 -6.89 -6.91 -35.07
N ALA A 16 -7.55 -8.04 -35.33
CA ALA A 16 -8.33 -8.76 -34.31
C ALA A 16 -7.44 -9.25 -33.15
N LEU A 17 -6.24 -9.73 -33.45
CA LEU A 17 -5.26 -10.19 -32.46
C LEU A 17 -4.70 -9.02 -31.64
N LEU A 18 -4.42 -7.88 -32.29
CA LEU A 18 -4.07 -6.62 -31.63
C LEU A 18 -5.16 -6.13 -30.68
N ILE A 19 -6.42 -6.15 -31.12
CA ILE A 19 -7.57 -5.75 -30.28
C ILE A 19 -7.69 -6.69 -29.09
N ALA A 20 -7.61 -8.01 -29.29
CA ALA A 20 -7.64 -8.98 -28.18
C ALA A 20 -6.49 -8.73 -27.18
N PHE A 21 -5.28 -8.45 -27.67
CA PHE A 21 -4.15 -8.13 -26.81
C PHE A 21 -4.37 -6.84 -26.01
N ILE A 22 -4.89 -5.77 -26.65
CA ILE A 22 -5.23 -4.51 -25.98
C ILE A 22 -6.27 -4.72 -24.86
N TYR A 23 -7.28 -5.56 -25.08
CA TYR A 23 -8.31 -5.84 -24.07
C TYR A 23 -7.86 -6.80 -22.96
N LEU A 24 -6.93 -7.71 -23.23
CA LEU A 24 -6.45 -8.69 -22.24
C LEU A 24 -5.33 -8.15 -21.34
N THR A 25 -4.55 -7.18 -21.80
CA THR A 25 -3.42 -6.62 -21.02
C THR A 25 -3.80 -6.02 -19.65
N PRO A 26 -4.94 -5.30 -19.44
CA PRO A 26 -5.31 -4.79 -18.12
C PRO A 26 -5.67 -5.92 -17.14
N PHE A 27 -6.23 -7.02 -17.66
CA PHE A 27 -6.54 -8.21 -16.86
C PHE A 27 -5.26 -8.90 -16.40
N ALA A 28 -4.28 -9.04 -17.29
CA ALA A 28 -2.95 -9.56 -16.95
C ALA A 28 -2.26 -8.72 -15.86
N GLY A 29 -2.39 -7.38 -15.93
CA GLY A 29 -1.85 -6.46 -14.92
C GLY A 29 -2.43 -6.65 -13.51
N ASN A 30 -3.73 -6.93 -13.41
CA ASN A 30 -4.39 -7.22 -12.13
C ASN A 30 -3.98 -8.56 -11.53
N LEU A 31 -3.62 -9.56 -12.34
CA LEU A 31 -3.21 -10.89 -11.84
C LEU A 31 -1.81 -10.89 -11.23
N VAL A 32 -0.95 -9.98 -11.69
CA VAL A 32 0.47 -9.95 -11.31
C VAL A 32 0.80 -8.88 -10.28
N VAL A 33 -0.15 -8.02 -9.91
CA VAL A 33 0.02 -6.98 -8.88
C VAL A 33 0.39 -7.60 -7.53
N ASN A 34 1.42 -7.05 -6.85
CA ASN A 34 1.95 -7.55 -5.58
C ASN A 34 2.52 -9.00 -5.63
N THR A 35 2.81 -9.51 -6.82
CA THR A 35 3.51 -10.80 -7.00
C THR A 35 4.96 -10.57 -7.42
N ARG A 36 5.80 -11.62 -7.35
CA ARG A 36 7.18 -11.57 -7.89
C ARG A 36 7.26 -11.22 -9.38
N PHE A 37 6.15 -11.33 -10.11
CA PHE A 37 6.08 -11.08 -11.55
C PHE A 37 5.72 -9.63 -11.89
N GLU A 38 5.42 -8.77 -10.90
CA GLU A 38 5.11 -7.35 -11.13
C GLU A 38 6.22 -6.64 -11.92
N GLY A 39 7.49 -6.90 -11.61
CA GLY A 39 8.63 -6.31 -12.32
C GLY A 39 8.72 -6.75 -13.79
N TYR A 40 8.46 -8.03 -14.06
CA TYR A 40 8.45 -8.55 -15.42
C TYR A 40 7.29 -7.98 -16.22
N ALA A 41 6.09 -7.92 -15.64
CA ALA A 41 4.92 -7.35 -16.28
C ALA A 41 5.13 -5.88 -16.69
N ARG A 42 5.76 -5.07 -15.82
CA ARG A 42 6.15 -3.69 -16.17
C ARG A 42 7.18 -3.63 -17.30
N SER A 43 8.10 -4.58 -17.38
CA SER A 43 9.12 -4.63 -18.45
C SER A 43 8.56 -4.92 -19.85
N VAL A 44 7.33 -5.44 -19.92
CA VAL A 44 6.61 -5.73 -21.17
C VAL A 44 5.38 -4.82 -21.34
N ASP A 45 5.41 -3.63 -20.74
CA ASP A 45 4.37 -2.59 -20.83
C ASP A 45 2.95 -3.03 -20.42
N ILE A 46 2.83 -4.05 -19.56
CA ILE A 46 1.54 -4.39 -18.96
C ILE A 46 1.17 -3.32 -17.93
N LYS A 47 0.06 -2.63 -18.17
CA LYS A 47 -0.48 -1.61 -17.26
C LYS A 47 -1.03 -2.26 -15.99
N ILE A 48 -0.38 -2.01 -14.85
CA ILE A 48 -0.81 -2.46 -13.52
C ILE A 48 -1.55 -1.32 -12.83
N ILE A 49 -2.83 -1.52 -12.56
CA ILE A 49 -3.65 -0.55 -11.82
C ILE A 49 -3.74 -1.04 -10.37
N LYS A 50 -3.03 -0.39 -9.45
CA LYS A 50 -3.20 -0.65 -8.01
C LYS A 50 -4.53 -0.03 -7.58
N LYS A 51 -5.41 -0.82 -6.97
CA LYS A 51 -6.73 -0.35 -6.51
C LYS A 51 -6.67 0.44 -5.20
N SER A 52 -5.49 0.50 -4.57
CA SER A 52 -5.26 1.23 -3.33
C SER A 52 -3.81 1.75 -3.29
N PRO A 53 -3.54 2.77 -2.47
CA PRO A 53 -2.18 3.12 -2.10
C PRO A 53 -1.45 1.95 -1.43
N PRO A 54 -0.11 2.04 -1.29
CA PRO A 54 0.68 1.10 -0.51
C PRO A 54 0.19 1.04 0.94
N LEU A 55 0.09 -0.18 1.47
CA LEU A 55 -0.20 -0.44 2.87
C LEU A 55 1.08 -0.94 3.57
N PRO A 56 1.41 -0.48 4.78
CA PRO A 56 2.57 -1.00 5.50
C PRO A 56 2.32 -2.44 5.99
N SER A 57 3.41 -3.19 6.11
CA SER A 57 3.46 -4.37 6.96
C SER A 57 3.87 -3.98 8.37
N VAL A 58 3.06 -4.39 9.35
CA VAL A 58 3.32 -4.21 10.77
C VAL A 58 3.43 -5.57 11.44
N THR A 59 4.54 -5.84 12.13
CA THR A 59 4.80 -7.16 12.73
C THR A 59 5.38 -7.04 14.12
N SER A 60 5.05 -8.00 14.99
CA SER A 60 5.76 -8.26 16.25
C SER A 60 6.36 -9.66 16.22
N GLY A 61 7.69 -9.77 16.12
CA GLY A 61 8.34 -11.05 15.84
C GLY A 61 7.82 -11.68 14.54
N GLN A 62 7.20 -12.86 14.64
CA GLN A 62 6.57 -13.56 13.50
C GLN A 62 5.07 -13.23 13.34
N THR A 63 4.48 -12.50 14.27
CA THR A 63 3.06 -12.19 14.28
C THR A 63 2.79 -10.97 13.40
N GLN A 64 1.95 -11.15 12.38
CA GLN A 64 1.42 -10.04 11.59
C GLN A 64 0.34 -9.30 12.39
N ILE A 65 0.48 -7.97 12.47
CA ILE A 65 -0.54 -7.09 13.01
C ILE A 65 -1.37 -6.56 11.83
N PRO A 66 -2.70 -6.80 11.80
CA PRO A 66 -3.57 -6.28 10.75
C PRO A 66 -3.57 -4.75 10.74
N VAL A 67 -3.50 -4.20 9.54
CA VAL A 67 -3.48 -2.75 9.30
C VAL A 67 -4.67 -2.38 8.43
N ILE A 68 -5.32 -1.26 8.75
CA ILE A 68 -6.43 -0.71 7.99
C ILE A 68 -5.98 0.57 7.29
N GLN A 69 -6.24 0.67 5.99
CA GLN A 69 -6.01 1.87 5.20
C GLN A 69 -6.87 3.03 5.72
N SER A 70 -6.25 4.18 5.95
CA SER A 70 -6.86 5.44 6.36
C SER A 70 -6.72 6.47 5.23
N SER A 71 -6.86 7.77 5.51
CA SER A 71 -6.74 8.87 4.54
C SER A 71 -5.50 8.77 3.66
N TYR A 72 -5.65 9.17 2.40
CA TYR A 72 -4.57 9.18 1.43
C TYR A 72 -4.84 10.22 0.34
N CYS A 73 -3.76 10.70 -0.29
CA CYS A 73 -3.77 11.36 -1.58
C CYS A 73 -2.79 10.62 -2.49
N TRP A 74 -3.30 9.98 -3.54
CA TRP A 74 -2.50 9.03 -4.32
C TRP A 74 -2.75 9.14 -5.82
N ASP A 75 -1.94 9.96 -6.50
CA ASP A 75 -1.88 10.10 -7.97
C ASP A 75 -3.26 9.91 -8.66
N TYR A 76 -3.44 8.84 -9.44
CA TYR A 76 -4.67 8.54 -10.18
C TYR A 76 -5.86 8.06 -9.32
N LEU A 77 -5.65 7.73 -8.05
CA LEU A 77 -6.72 7.38 -7.11
C LEU A 77 -7.35 8.62 -6.46
N GLY A 78 -6.72 9.79 -6.61
CA GLY A 78 -7.17 11.03 -5.98
C GLY A 78 -6.97 11.03 -4.46
N CYS A 79 -7.72 11.90 -3.79
CA CYS A 79 -7.68 12.06 -2.34
C CYS A 79 -8.95 11.50 -1.70
N VAL A 80 -8.78 10.72 -0.64
CA VAL A 80 -9.86 10.20 0.20
C VAL A 80 -9.53 10.50 1.64
N ASP A 81 -10.50 11.07 2.35
CA ASP A 81 -10.38 11.36 3.77
C ASP A 81 -11.26 10.41 4.59
N TYR A 82 -10.67 9.79 5.60
CA TYR A 82 -11.33 8.90 6.53
C TYR A 82 -11.43 9.55 7.92
N VAL A 83 -12.38 9.06 8.72
CA VAL A 83 -12.43 9.40 10.15
C VAL A 83 -11.08 9.07 10.79
N ARG A 84 -10.58 9.91 11.70
CA ARG A 84 -9.23 9.76 12.25
C ARG A 84 -9.22 8.91 13.53
N GLY A 85 -8.08 8.29 13.82
CA GLY A 85 -7.74 7.81 15.16
C GLY A 85 -8.47 6.53 15.59
N LYS A 86 -8.71 6.39 16.90
CA LYS A 86 -9.34 5.21 17.52
C LYS A 86 -10.71 4.87 16.96
N THR A 87 -11.43 5.84 16.40
CA THR A 87 -12.78 5.65 15.83
C THR A 87 -12.77 4.69 14.65
N MET A 88 -11.73 4.69 13.82
CA MET A 88 -11.58 3.73 12.71
C MET A 88 -11.43 2.29 13.18
N LEU A 89 -10.91 2.11 14.41
CA LEU A 89 -10.58 0.81 14.98
C LEU A 89 -11.70 0.27 15.87
N LYS A 90 -12.86 0.92 15.89
CA LYS A 90 -14.03 0.46 16.67
C LYS A 90 -14.50 -0.90 16.17
N GLY A 91 -14.50 -1.89 17.06
CA GLY A 91 -14.92 -3.26 16.76
C GLY A 91 -13.83 -4.11 16.08
N ILE A 92 -12.64 -3.56 15.86
CA ILE A 92 -11.49 -4.31 15.35
C ILE A 92 -10.80 -5.01 16.54
N PRO A 93 -10.63 -6.35 16.52
CA PRO A 93 -9.97 -7.05 17.60
C PRO A 93 -8.46 -6.71 17.62
N PRO A 94 -7.89 -6.40 18.79
CA PRO A 94 -6.46 -6.14 18.92
C PRO A 94 -5.61 -7.38 18.71
N THR A 95 -4.44 -7.20 18.11
CA THR A 95 -3.40 -8.23 18.12
C THR A 95 -2.69 -8.22 19.47
N VAL A 96 -2.67 -9.37 20.14
CA VAL A 96 -1.98 -9.52 21.43
C VAL A 96 -0.46 -9.55 21.21
N VAL A 97 0.27 -8.75 21.97
CA VAL A 97 1.74 -8.71 21.99
C VAL A 97 2.24 -8.71 23.44
N THR A 98 3.50 -9.11 23.64
CA THR A 98 4.14 -9.04 24.96
C THR A 98 4.55 -7.60 25.30
N PRO A 99 4.66 -7.24 26.59
CA PRO A 99 5.23 -5.97 27.01
C PRO A 99 6.60 -5.72 26.37
N GLU A 100 6.86 -4.48 25.97
CA GLU A 100 8.14 -4.04 25.39
C GLU A 100 8.55 -4.77 24.08
N ALA A 101 7.63 -5.53 23.47
CA ALA A 101 7.89 -6.23 22.22
C ALA A 101 8.30 -5.27 21.09
N ASP A 102 9.27 -5.66 20.28
CA ASP A 102 9.64 -4.93 19.07
C ASP A 102 8.50 -5.02 18.05
N ILE A 103 8.03 -3.86 17.62
CA ILE A 103 7.06 -3.69 16.54
C ILE A 103 7.79 -3.08 15.35
N LYS A 104 7.78 -3.81 14.23
CA LYS A 104 8.37 -3.36 12.97
C LYS A 104 7.30 -2.83 12.03
N VAL A 105 7.54 -1.66 11.47
CA VAL A 105 6.75 -1.04 10.40
C VAL A 105 7.61 -0.96 9.14
N SER A 106 7.11 -1.49 8.03
CA SER A 106 7.84 -1.46 6.75
C SER A 106 6.90 -1.37 5.56
N PHE A 107 7.38 -0.80 4.45
CA PHE A 107 6.63 -0.77 3.19
C PHE A 107 7.30 -1.68 2.16
N ALA A 108 6.55 -2.67 1.67
CA ALA A 108 6.93 -3.44 0.49
C ALA A 108 6.60 -2.67 -0.80
N TYR A 109 7.11 -1.43 -0.91
CA TYR A 109 6.86 -0.52 -2.03
C TYR A 109 8.17 0.13 -2.49
N LYS A 110 8.34 0.26 -3.81
CA LYS A 110 9.51 0.89 -4.42
C LYS A 110 9.10 2.10 -5.27
N PRO A 111 9.69 3.29 -5.06
CA PRO A 111 10.65 3.60 -3.98
C PRO A 111 10.01 3.52 -2.58
N ALA A 112 10.83 3.29 -1.54
CA ALA A 112 10.36 3.39 -0.16
C ALA A 112 9.88 4.84 0.14
N PRO A 113 9.00 5.05 1.13
CA PRO A 113 8.60 6.41 1.49
C PRO A 113 9.81 7.22 1.95
N ASN A 114 9.83 8.50 1.59
CA ASN A 114 10.87 9.44 2.01
C ASN A 114 10.76 9.76 3.50
N GLU A 115 9.56 9.69 4.05
CA GLU A 115 9.25 10.01 5.44
C GLU A 115 8.18 9.04 5.95
N LEU A 116 8.42 8.51 7.15
CA LEU A 116 7.52 7.61 7.85
C LEU A 116 7.31 8.15 9.27
N LYS A 117 6.05 8.35 9.66
CA LYS A 117 5.67 8.80 11.00
C LYS A 117 4.79 7.77 11.65
N GLU A 118 5.17 7.36 12.86
CA GLU A 118 4.36 6.56 13.76
C GLU A 118 3.77 7.47 14.83
N GLN A 119 2.52 7.22 15.21
CA GLN A 119 1.86 7.95 16.27
C GLN A 119 0.89 7.07 17.04
N GLN A 120 0.81 7.30 18.35
CA GLN A 120 -0.16 6.67 19.22
C GLN A 120 -1.32 7.64 19.47
N PHE A 121 -2.55 7.13 19.41
CA PHE A 121 -3.74 7.87 19.80
C PHE A 121 -4.00 7.68 21.29
N VAL A 122 -3.91 8.76 22.05
CA VAL A 122 -4.16 8.79 23.51
C VAL A 122 -5.24 9.82 23.78
N ASP A 123 -6.42 9.36 24.23
CA ASP A 123 -7.62 10.16 24.40
C ASP A 123 -8.01 10.92 23.12
N ASP A 124 -7.90 12.24 23.14
CA ASP A 124 -8.15 13.16 22.01
C ASP A 124 -6.84 13.76 21.45
N LYS A 125 -5.70 13.25 21.94
CA LYS A 125 -4.35 13.68 21.55
C LYS A 125 -3.66 12.60 20.73
N THR A 126 -2.56 13.00 20.11
CA THR A 126 -1.71 12.12 19.32
C THR A 126 -0.28 12.34 19.76
N ILE A 127 0.40 11.26 20.11
CA ILE A 127 1.78 11.25 20.58
C ILE A 127 2.62 10.65 19.47
N GLN A 128 3.61 11.39 18.98
CA GLN A 128 4.53 10.87 17.98
C GLN A 128 5.45 9.82 18.61
N ILE A 129 5.57 8.67 17.94
CA ILE A 129 6.46 7.59 18.37
C ILE A 129 7.70 7.62 17.47
N PRO A 130 8.91 7.74 18.04
CA PRO A 130 10.13 7.68 17.25
C PRO A 130 10.29 6.26 16.70
N LEU A 131 10.61 6.18 15.40
CA LEU A 131 11.00 4.93 14.75
C LEU A 131 12.52 4.87 14.66
N ASN A 132 13.10 3.75 15.06
CA ASN A 132 14.51 3.43 14.82
C ASN A 132 14.58 2.33 13.76
N ASP A 133 15.01 2.65 12.54
CA ASP A 133 14.99 1.73 11.38
C ASP A 133 13.64 1.05 11.13
N GLY A 134 12.55 1.78 11.38
CA GLY A 134 11.18 1.29 11.26
C GLY A 134 10.69 0.48 12.47
N PHE A 135 11.44 0.43 13.57
CA PHE A 135 11.04 -0.25 14.80
C PHE A 135 10.67 0.72 15.92
N PHE A 136 9.74 0.28 16.77
CA PHE A 136 9.47 0.86 18.08
C PHE A 136 9.05 -0.24 19.07
N ASN A 137 9.13 0.03 20.37
CA ASN A 137 8.72 -0.93 21.40
C ASN A 137 7.26 -0.72 21.79
N ALA A 138 6.52 -1.83 21.93
CA ALA A 138 5.20 -1.81 22.55
C ALA A 138 5.28 -1.27 24.00
N PRO A 139 4.22 -0.67 24.54
CA PRO A 139 4.22 -0.18 25.91
C PRO A 139 4.53 -1.29 26.93
N LYS A 140 5.11 -0.90 28.06
CA LYS A 140 5.35 -1.80 29.20
C LYS A 140 4.06 -2.15 29.93
N GLU A 141 3.17 -1.17 30.05
CA GLU A 141 1.93 -1.32 30.79
C GLU A 141 0.88 -2.10 30.00
N LYS A 142 0.11 -2.94 30.68
CA LYS A 142 -0.98 -3.70 30.07
C LYS A 142 -2.08 -2.76 29.60
N GLY A 143 -2.65 -3.04 28.44
CA GLY A 143 -3.72 -2.21 27.89
C GLY A 143 -3.89 -2.37 26.38
N ILE A 144 -4.91 -1.70 25.85
CA ILE A 144 -5.18 -1.61 24.42
C ILE A 144 -4.60 -0.29 23.90
N TYR A 145 -3.84 -0.37 22.82
CA TYR A 145 -3.12 0.75 22.26
C TYR A 145 -3.44 0.90 20.78
N TYR A 146 -3.75 2.13 20.39
CA TYR A 146 -4.19 2.50 19.05
C TYR A 146 -3.13 3.33 18.36
N TYR A 147 -2.81 2.96 17.13
CA TYR A 147 -1.68 3.51 16.39
C TYR A 147 -2.07 3.97 15.00
N GLY A 148 -1.32 4.94 14.49
CA GLY A 148 -1.41 5.46 13.14
C GLY A 148 -0.04 5.57 12.52
N ILE A 149 0.04 5.21 11.25
CA ILE A 149 1.21 5.33 10.39
C ILE A 149 0.87 6.35 9.31
N SER A 150 1.78 7.28 9.03
CA SER A 150 1.72 8.16 7.86
C SER A 150 3.00 8.02 7.05
N ALA A 151 2.87 7.72 5.77
CA ALA A 151 3.99 7.57 4.84
C ALA A 151 3.87 8.55 3.68
N PHE A 152 4.99 9.19 3.34
CA PHE A 152 5.04 10.27 2.36
C PHE A 152 6.09 9.97 1.29
N TRP A 153 5.68 10.10 0.02
CA TRP A 153 6.55 10.06 -1.14
C TRP A 153 6.67 11.48 -1.69
N LYS A 154 7.90 11.92 -1.92
CA LYS A 154 8.21 13.26 -2.42
C LYS A 154 9.05 13.18 -3.69
N THR A 155 9.07 14.27 -4.45
CA THR A 155 10.07 14.48 -5.49
C THR A 155 11.47 14.51 -4.90
N ASP A 156 12.47 14.28 -5.75
CA ASP A 156 13.86 14.11 -5.31
C ASP A 156 14.41 15.41 -4.70
N ASP A 157 13.89 16.56 -5.12
CA ASP A 157 14.14 17.88 -4.53
C ASP A 157 13.31 18.17 -3.26
N GLY A 158 12.46 17.23 -2.84
CA GLY A 158 11.59 17.31 -1.66
C GLY A 158 10.42 18.28 -1.77
N LYS A 159 10.21 18.96 -2.90
CA LYS A 159 9.26 20.08 -3.00
C LYS A 159 7.82 19.66 -3.24
N PHE A 160 7.59 18.54 -3.93
CA PHE A 160 6.26 18.10 -4.32
C PHE A 160 5.95 16.70 -3.77
N SER A 161 4.71 16.48 -3.35
CA SER A 161 4.23 15.14 -3.00
C SER A 161 4.04 14.31 -4.28
N LYS A 162 4.57 13.09 -4.27
CA LYS A 162 4.25 12.02 -5.23
C LYS A 162 3.11 11.13 -4.73
N GLY A 163 2.72 11.30 -3.47
CA GLY A 163 1.65 10.54 -2.84
C GLY A 163 1.87 10.41 -1.33
N ASP A 164 0.77 10.32 -0.60
CA ASP A 164 0.76 10.07 0.83
C ASP A 164 -0.35 9.09 1.17
N THR A 165 -0.08 8.28 2.19
CA THR A 165 -1.01 7.28 2.67
C THR A 165 -0.88 7.17 4.18
N SER A 166 -2.03 7.04 4.85
CA SER A 166 -2.07 6.75 6.27
C SER A 166 -2.74 5.43 6.52
N SER A 167 -2.42 4.80 7.65
CA SER A 167 -3.05 3.56 8.06
C SER A 167 -3.09 3.47 9.58
N VAL A 168 -3.98 2.64 10.10
CA VAL A 168 -4.20 2.49 11.54
C VAL A 168 -4.17 1.01 11.95
N PHE A 169 -3.73 0.75 13.17
CA PHE A 169 -3.74 -0.59 13.76
C PHE A 169 -3.92 -0.53 15.28
N VAL A 170 -4.28 -1.66 15.87
CA VAL A 170 -4.53 -1.78 17.31
C VAL A 170 -3.84 -3.03 17.85
N ILE A 171 -3.18 -2.88 19.00
CA ILE A 171 -2.57 -3.97 19.75
C ILE A 171 -3.11 -4.02 21.17
N GLU A 172 -2.93 -5.16 21.81
CA GLU A 172 -3.17 -5.33 23.23
C GLU A 172 -1.91 -5.90 23.88
N VAL A 173 -1.41 -5.21 24.89
CA VAL A 173 -0.28 -5.68 25.70
C VAL A 173 -0.84 -6.50 26.86
N ARG A 174 -0.45 -7.78 26.93
CA ARG A 174 -0.87 -8.72 27.99
C ARG A 174 0.29 -9.46 28.63
#